data_AF-A0AAQ3PY57-F1
#
_entry.id   AF-A0AAQ3PY57-F1
#
_cell.length_a   1.000
_cell.length_b   1.000
_cell.length_c   1.000
_cell.angle_alpha   90.00
_cell.angle_beta   90.00
_cell.angle_gamma   90.00
#
_symmetry.space_group_name_H-M   'P 1'
#
loop_
_entity.id
_entity.type
_entity.pdbx_description
1 polymer ?
#
loop_
_entity_poly.entity_id
_entity_poly.type
_entity_poly.pdbx_seq_one_letter_code
_entity_poly.pdbx_strand_id
1 'polypeptide(L)'
;METSAATPTRPPHPTTASPSPSPSSLRLWRSAAQRNLRNQWSHLRTAKDKWLAAAADGRSHASALVNAHLSRRDMPATDLGVLKDMPGIRDKASSKLALREGQYRGMLLSAYKEMVLQLSYLVKASRSMRCFSKATPNRSITQFSDCQDDLNDSGDGGGAPVYRWFSILEFESLAQELVEMFVSELKLKRLLVLELLLLTFKQGLEHQTSLDWGDELYDGEQNKLQSIGLQSGETCPLPENWCADISGGQRPVNPPSHEVLEVYITTWLANVNINISRVDEIFGLAEEDMQIKLS
;
A
#
# COMPACT_ATOMS: atom_id res chain seq x y z
N MET A 1 6.31 69.67 -19.51
CA MET A 1 6.32 69.96 -18.06
C MET A 1 5.36 68.96 -17.42
N GLU A 2 5.70 67.69 -17.36
CA GLU A 2 6.56 67.04 -16.33
C GLU A 2 6.07 67.26 -14.90
N THR A 3 5.43 66.22 -14.34
CA THR A 3 5.53 65.84 -12.93
C THR A 3 5.43 64.31 -12.85
N SER A 4 6.59 63.66 -12.78
CA SER A 4 6.75 62.24 -12.45
C SER A 4 6.40 61.99 -10.98
N ALA A 5 5.48 61.07 -10.71
CA ALA A 5 5.23 60.55 -9.38
C ALA A 5 6.03 59.25 -9.18
N ALA A 6 6.97 59.27 -8.24
CA ALA A 6 7.83 58.15 -7.89
C ALA A 6 7.04 57.05 -7.16
N THR A 7 7.24 55.81 -7.61
CA THR A 7 6.77 54.59 -6.94
C THR A 7 7.59 54.35 -5.67
N PRO A 8 7.00 54.07 -4.50
CA PRO A 8 7.77 53.77 -3.30
C PRO A 8 8.28 52.33 -3.36
N THR A 9 9.60 52.17 -3.44
CA THR A 9 10.32 50.90 -3.38
C THR A 9 10.15 50.29 -1.99
N ARG A 10 9.55 49.09 -1.93
CA ARG A 10 9.46 48.26 -0.72
C ARG A 10 10.88 47.91 -0.24
N PRO A 11 11.23 48.09 1.05
CA PRO A 11 12.54 47.68 1.55
C PRO A 11 12.67 46.14 1.48
N PRO A 12 13.87 45.62 1.21
CA PRO A 12 14.11 44.17 1.22
C PRO A 12 13.89 43.64 2.64
N HIS A 13 13.03 42.62 2.75
CA HIS A 13 12.88 41.85 3.98
C HIS A 13 14.22 41.15 4.31
N PRO A 14 14.74 41.26 5.54
CA PRO A 14 15.86 40.43 5.94
C PRO A 14 15.37 38.98 6.01
N THR A 15 15.98 38.11 5.22
CA THR A 15 15.93 36.67 5.41
C THR A 15 16.62 36.37 6.73
N THR A 16 15.85 36.31 7.81
CA THR A 16 16.34 35.89 9.12
C THR A 16 16.70 34.41 9.00
N ALA A 17 17.98 34.11 8.84
CA ALA A 17 18.49 32.76 9.04
C ALA A 17 18.14 32.34 10.48
N SER A 18 17.39 31.24 10.63
CA SER A 18 17.08 30.69 11.94
C SER A 18 18.37 30.44 12.72
N PRO A 19 18.45 30.84 14.00
CA PRO A 19 19.65 30.62 14.80
C PRO A 19 19.94 29.12 14.87
N SER A 20 21.19 28.74 14.61
CA SER A 20 21.65 27.36 14.75
C SER A 20 21.36 26.87 16.17
N PRO A 21 20.76 25.67 16.36
CA PRO A 21 20.37 25.20 17.68
C PRO A 21 21.59 25.07 18.60
N SER A 22 21.42 25.37 19.88
CA SER A 22 22.50 25.24 20.86
C SER A 22 23.01 23.78 20.91
N PRO A 23 24.30 23.52 21.16
CA PRO A 23 24.84 22.16 21.21
C PRO A 23 24.10 21.24 22.19
N SER A 24 23.63 21.81 23.31
CA SER A 24 22.84 21.13 24.34
C SER A 24 21.47 20.70 23.83
N SER A 25 20.76 21.60 23.14
CA SER A 25 19.46 21.33 22.52
C SER A 25 19.57 20.24 21.46
N LEU A 26 20.61 20.31 20.63
CA LEU A 26 20.86 19.34 19.56
C LEU A 26 21.16 17.94 20.11
N ARG A 27 21.91 17.84 21.23
CA ARG A 27 22.19 16.56 21.87
C ARG A 27 20.93 15.89 22.42
N LEU A 28 20.04 16.68 23.05
CA LEU A 28 18.77 16.17 23.58
C LEU A 28 17.85 15.72 22.44
N TRP A 29 17.69 16.55 21.40
CA TRP A 29 16.92 16.19 20.21
C TRP A 29 17.42 14.90 19.57
N ARG A 30 18.75 14.77 19.38
CA ARG A 30 19.35 13.58 18.77
C ARG A 30 18.97 12.31 19.52
N SER A 31 19.01 12.33 20.85
CA SER A 31 18.64 11.14 21.66
C SER A 31 17.18 10.72 21.48
N ALA A 32 16.27 11.70 21.33
CA ALA A 32 14.86 11.45 21.09
C ALA A 32 14.61 10.97 19.64
N ALA A 33 15.23 11.63 18.66
CA ALA A 33 15.17 11.28 17.24
C ALA A 33 15.67 9.86 16.97
N GLN A 34 16.81 9.46 17.57
CA GLN A 34 17.33 8.10 17.48
C GLN A 34 16.32 7.06 17.97
N ARG A 35 15.68 7.31 19.12
CA ARG A 35 14.67 6.38 19.64
C ARG A 35 13.46 6.29 18.72
N ASN A 36 12.97 7.43 18.24
CA ASN A 36 11.82 7.45 17.34
C ASN A 36 12.11 6.73 16.03
N LEU A 37 13.24 7.02 15.39
CA LEU A 37 13.65 6.36 14.15
C LEU A 37 13.70 4.84 14.30
N ARG A 38 14.33 4.33 15.36
CA ARG A 38 14.37 2.87 15.60
C ARG A 38 12.97 2.26 15.68
N ASN A 39 12.06 2.93 16.39
CA ASN A 39 10.69 2.47 16.53
C ASN A 39 9.98 2.47 15.16
N GLN A 40 10.06 3.57 14.40
CA GLN A 40 9.42 3.66 13.09
C GLN A 40 9.98 2.63 12.11
N TRP A 41 11.29 2.42 12.09
CA TRP A 41 11.92 1.42 11.22
C TRP A 41 11.59 -0.03 11.60
N SER A 42 11.43 -0.33 12.89
CA SER A 42 10.89 -1.64 13.33
C SER A 42 9.41 -1.81 12.95
N HIS A 43 8.60 -0.74 13.05
CA HIS A 43 7.23 -0.75 12.55
C HIS A 43 7.17 -0.98 11.03
N LEU A 44 8.05 -0.34 10.25
CA LEU A 44 8.17 -0.55 8.81
C LEU A 44 8.48 -2.03 8.50
N ARG A 45 9.45 -2.62 9.18
CA ARG A 45 9.81 -4.03 9.01
C ARG A 45 8.64 -4.97 9.32
N THR A 46 8.02 -4.79 10.48
CA THR A 46 6.88 -5.61 10.91
C THR A 46 5.71 -5.51 9.92
N ALA A 47 5.38 -4.29 9.49
CA ALA A 47 4.29 -4.06 8.54
C ALA A 47 4.60 -4.66 7.16
N LYS A 48 5.84 -4.53 6.67
CA LYS A 48 6.32 -5.19 5.45
C LYS A 48 6.14 -6.70 5.51
N ASP A 49 6.61 -7.34 6.56
CA ASP A 49 6.54 -8.80 6.69
C ASP A 49 5.10 -9.31 6.73
N LYS A 50 4.23 -8.61 7.47
CA LYS A 50 2.80 -8.92 7.51
C LYS A 50 2.12 -8.69 6.15
N TRP A 51 2.51 -7.64 5.43
CA TRP A 51 2.00 -7.37 4.09
C TRP A 51 2.38 -8.51 3.13
N LEU A 52 3.64 -8.97 3.17
CA LEU A 52 4.12 -10.09 2.34
C LEU A 52 3.41 -11.41 2.68
N ALA A 53 3.17 -11.67 3.97
CA ALA A 53 2.41 -12.83 4.41
C ALA A 53 0.96 -12.77 3.88
N ALA A 54 0.27 -11.64 4.03
CA ALA A 54 -1.07 -11.44 3.50
C ALA A 54 -1.12 -11.57 1.97
N ALA A 55 -0.10 -11.08 1.26
CA ALA A 55 0.02 -11.26 -0.19
C ALA A 55 0.19 -12.73 -0.58
N ALA A 56 0.95 -13.52 0.20
CA ALA A 56 1.11 -14.96 -0.02
C ALA A 56 -0.20 -15.74 0.24
N ASP A 57 -0.94 -15.38 1.29
CA ASP A 57 -2.26 -15.94 1.57
C ASP A 57 -3.25 -15.60 0.44
N GLY A 58 -3.29 -14.33 0.02
CA GLY A 58 -4.09 -13.88 -1.11
C GLY A 58 -3.80 -14.67 -2.39
N ARG A 59 -2.52 -14.94 -2.68
CA ARG A 59 -2.12 -15.80 -3.81
C ARG A 59 -2.70 -17.20 -3.69
N SER A 60 -2.55 -17.82 -2.51
CA SER A 60 -3.07 -19.17 -2.23
C SER A 60 -4.59 -19.24 -2.45
N HIS A 61 -5.32 -18.24 -1.95
CA HIS A 61 -6.77 -18.15 -2.12
C HIS A 61 -7.19 -17.86 -3.56
N ALA A 62 -6.46 -16.99 -4.26
CA ALA A 62 -6.68 -16.73 -5.69
C ALA A 62 -6.49 -18.00 -6.52
N SER A 63 -5.40 -18.74 -6.33
CA SER A 63 -5.16 -20.02 -7.02
C SER A 63 -6.24 -21.05 -6.70
N ALA A 64 -6.65 -21.16 -5.44
CA ALA A 64 -7.72 -22.09 -5.04
C ALA A 64 -9.08 -21.71 -5.65
N LEU A 65 -9.39 -20.41 -5.73
CA LEU A 65 -10.57 -19.87 -6.39
C LEU A 65 -10.58 -20.20 -7.89
N VAL A 66 -9.48 -19.92 -8.59
CA VAL A 66 -9.32 -20.22 -10.02
C VAL A 66 -9.47 -21.72 -10.28
N ASN A 67 -8.81 -22.56 -9.48
CA ASN A 67 -8.90 -24.01 -9.61
C ASN A 67 -10.32 -24.52 -9.38
N ALA A 68 -11.03 -24.01 -8.37
CA ALA A 68 -12.42 -24.38 -8.11
C ALA A 68 -13.33 -23.94 -9.27
N HIS A 69 -13.14 -22.73 -9.78
CA HIS A 69 -13.88 -22.17 -10.90
C HIS A 69 -13.71 -22.98 -12.19
N LEU A 70 -12.46 -23.26 -12.57
CA LEU A 70 -12.15 -24.08 -13.75
C LEU A 70 -12.71 -25.49 -13.60
N SER A 71 -12.51 -26.11 -12.43
CA SER A 71 -13.06 -27.45 -12.14
C SER A 71 -14.58 -27.48 -12.27
N ARG A 72 -15.28 -26.42 -11.85
CA ARG A 72 -16.75 -26.34 -11.95
C ARG A 72 -17.18 -26.14 -13.39
N ARG A 73 -16.50 -25.26 -14.12
CA ARG A 73 -16.76 -24.96 -15.53
C ARG A 73 -16.59 -26.18 -16.41
N ASP A 74 -15.54 -26.97 -16.15
CA ASP A 74 -15.17 -28.13 -16.97
C ASP A 74 -15.87 -29.42 -16.47
N MET A 75 -16.60 -29.37 -15.34
CA MET A 75 -17.36 -30.48 -14.76
C MET A 75 -18.31 -31.19 -15.75
N PRO A 76 -19.02 -30.50 -16.66
CA PRO A 76 -19.87 -31.18 -17.64
C PRO A 76 -19.09 -32.09 -18.59
N ALA A 77 -17.86 -31.71 -18.95
CA ALA A 77 -16.99 -32.44 -19.88
C ALA A 77 -16.03 -33.42 -19.18
N THR A 78 -15.91 -33.35 -17.85
CA THR A 78 -14.99 -34.18 -17.08
C THR A 78 -15.38 -35.66 -17.12
N ASP A 79 -14.44 -36.53 -17.50
CA ASP A 79 -14.62 -37.98 -17.37
C ASP A 79 -14.62 -38.39 -15.88
N LEU A 80 -15.76 -38.90 -15.43
CA LEU A 80 -15.94 -39.38 -14.06
C LEU A 80 -15.65 -40.88 -13.92
N GLY A 81 -15.25 -41.55 -15.01
CA GLY A 81 -14.99 -42.98 -15.03
C GLY A 81 -16.19 -43.78 -14.51
N VAL A 82 -15.95 -44.61 -13.50
CA VAL A 82 -16.99 -45.46 -12.87
C VAL A 82 -18.09 -44.66 -12.16
N LEU A 83 -17.88 -43.38 -11.87
CA LEU A 83 -18.85 -42.54 -11.18
C LEU A 83 -19.87 -41.91 -12.14
N LYS A 84 -19.68 -42.00 -13.46
CA LYS A 84 -20.56 -41.34 -14.44
C LYS A 84 -22.02 -41.81 -14.38
N ASP A 85 -22.24 -43.05 -13.95
CA ASP A 85 -23.56 -43.67 -13.85
C ASP A 85 -24.26 -43.33 -12.52
N MET A 86 -23.58 -42.64 -11.60
CA MET A 86 -24.16 -42.22 -10.33
C MET A 86 -25.10 -41.01 -10.54
N PRO A 87 -26.40 -41.13 -10.28
CA PRO A 87 -27.35 -40.05 -10.55
C PRO A 87 -27.05 -38.81 -9.70
N GLY A 88 -27.02 -37.64 -10.35
CA GLY A 88 -26.81 -36.34 -9.71
C GLY A 88 -25.39 -36.08 -9.18
N ILE A 89 -24.40 -36.93 -9.49
CA ILE A 89 -23.02 -36.74 -9.01
C ILE A 89 -22.41 -35.42 -9.50
N ARG A 90 -22.67 -35.06 -10.76
CA ARG A 90 -22.19 -33.81 -11.37
C ARG A 90 -22.78 -32.60 -10.67
N ASP A 91 -24.08 -32.58 -10.42
CA ASP A 91 -24.75 -31.47 -9.74
C ASP A 91 -24.24 -31.29 -8.31
N LYS A 92 -24.05 -32.39 -7.58
CA LYS A 92 -23.45 -32.36 -6.23
C LYS A 92 -22.01 -31.86 -6.26
N ALA A 93 -21.20 -32.33 -7.21
CA ALA A 93 -19.82 -31.90 -7.36
C ALA A 93 -19.73 -30.40 -7.71
N SER A 94 -20.53 -29.95 -8.69
CA SER A 94 -20.66 -28.54 -9.06
C SER A 94 -21.13 -27.66 -7.90
N SER A 95 -22.11 -28.13 -7.12
CA SER A 95 -22.60 -27.41 -5.93
C SER A 95 -21.51 -27.28 -4.86
N LYS A 96 -20.74 -28.34 -4.63
CA LYS A 96 -19.60 -28.33 -3.70
C LYS A 96 -18.50 -27.38 -4.16
N LEU A 97 -18.21 -27.33 -5.46
CA LEU A 97 -17.24 -26.39 -6.04
C LEU A 97 -17.73 -24.95 -5.92
N ALA A 98 -19.02 -24.69 -6.19
CA ALA A 98 -19.61 -23.37 -6.02
C ALA A 98 -19.50 -22.87 -4.56
N LEU A 99 -19.74 -23.74 -3.58
CA LEU A 99 -19.55 -23.40 -2.17
C LEU A 99 -18.08 -23.06 -1.87
N ARG A 100 -17.13 -23.82 -2.41
CA ARG A 100 -15.69 -23.56 -2.25
C ARG A 100 -15.27 -22.24 -2.89
N GLU A 101 -15.77 -21.92 -4.08
CA GLU A 101 -15.53 -20.62 -4.71
C GLU A 101 -15.97 -19.47 -3.80
N GLY A 102 -17.18 -19.56 -3.22
CA GLY A 102 -17.68 -18.58 -2.25
C GLY A 102 -16.75 -18.41 -1.03
N GLN A 103 -16.22 -19.52 -0.50
CA GLN A 103 -15.26 -19.49 0.61
C GLN A 103 -13.93 -18.83 0.21
N TYR A 104 -13.33 -19.25 -0.90
CA TYR A 104 -12.06 -18.69 -1.35
C TYR A 104 -12.15 -17.22 -1.71
N ARG A 105 -13.31 -16.74 -2.17
CA ARG A 105 -13.59 -15.30 -2.33
C ARG A 105 -13.51 -14.53 -1.03
N GLY A 106 -14.20 -15.01 0.00
CA GLY A 106 -14.15 -14.38 1.32
C GLY A 106 -12.72 -14.34 1.88
N MET A 107 -11.96 -15.42 1.69
CA MET A 107 -10.57 -15.51 2.12
C MET A 107 -9.66 -14.57 1.31
N LEU A 108 -9.82 -14.51 -0.02
CA LEU A 108 -9.08 -13.59 -0.90
C LEU A 108 -9.33 -12.13 -0.52
N LEU A 109 -10.60 -11.77 -0.32
CA LEU A 109 -10.98 -10.41 0.09
C LEU A 109 -10.41 -10.06 1.48
N SER A 110 -10.41 -11.02 2.41
CA SER A 110 -9.82 -10.83 3.74
C SER A 110 -8.30 -10.62 3.68
N ALA A 111 -7.61 -11.40 2.84
CA ALA A 111 -6.17 -11.24 2.62
C ALA A 111 -5.87 -9.86 1.99
N TYR A 112 -6.65 -9.44 0.99
CA TYR A 112 -6.54 -8.10 0.41
C TYR A 112 -6.75 -6.99 1.45
N LYS A 113 -7.79 -7.09 2.28
CA LYS A 113 -8.05 -6.14 3.36
C LYS A 113 -6.88 -6.05 4.34
N GLU A 114 -6.26 -7.18 4.66
CA GLU A 114 -5.07 -7.23 5.50
C GLU A 114 -3.88 -6.51 4.81
N MET A 115 -3.68 -6.69 3.51
CA MET A 115 -2.65 -5.96 2.75
C MET A 115 -2.87 -4.43 2.81
N VAL A 116 -4.10 -3.96 2.62
CA VAL A 116 -4.43 -2.53 2.74
C VAL A 116 -4.13 -2.02 4.16
N LEU A 117 -4.49 -2.79 5.18
CA LEU A 117 -4.21 -2.47 6.58
C LEU A 117 -2.71 -2.34 6.85
N GLN A 118 -1.91 -3.31 6.42
CA GLN A 118 -0.46 -3.29 6.65
C GLN A 118 0.22 -2.15 5.88
N LEU A 119 -0.25 -1.82 4.68
CA LEU A 119 0.25 -0.64 3.96
C LEU A 119 -0.09 0.67 4.70
N SER A 120 -1.23 0.74 5.38
CA SER A 120 -1.54 1.91 6.21
C SER A 120 -0.57 2.10 7.37
N TYR A 121 -0.06 0.99 7.94
CA TYR A 121 1.01 1.06 8.95
C TYR A 121 2.36 1.45 8.35
N LEU A 122 2.70 0.98 7.14
CA LEU A 122 3.90 1.41 6.43
C LEU A 122 3.91 2.93 6.20
N VAL A 123 2.82 3.46 5.65
CA VAL A 123 2.66 4.91 5.38
C VAL A 123 2.68 5.72 6.67
N LYS A 124 2.03 5.24 7.72
CA LYS A 124 2.05 5.92 9.02
C LYS A 124 3.47 5.99 9.58
N ALA A 125 4.18 4.87 9.59
CA ALA A 125 5.54 4.82 10.12
C ALA A 125 6.52 5.68 9.31
N SER A 126 6.40 5.71 7.97
CA SER A 126 7.25 6.56 7.12
C SER A 126 7.05 8.05 7.40
N ARG A 127 5.82 8.48 7.71
CA ARG A 127 5.46 9.88 8.00
C ARG A 127 5.70 10.30 9.45
N SER A 128 6.02 9.37 10.35
CA SER A 128 6.17 9.63 11.80
C SER A 128 7.63 9.64 12.27
N MET A 129 8.60 9.86 11.36
CA MET A 129 10.03 9.83 11.69
C MET A 129 10.56 11.09 12.38
N ARG A 130 9.92 12.24 12.15
CA ARG A 130 10.30 13.53 12.74
C ARG A 130 10.11 13.57 14.25
N CYS A 131 10.92 14.40 14.91
CA CYS A 131 10.95 14.55 16.35
C CYS A 131 10.89 16.04 16.70
N PHE A 132 9.71 16.49 17.14
CA PHE A 132 9.38 17.88 17.42
C PHE A 132 9.53 18.18 18.90
N SER A 133 9.89 19.42 19.23
CA SER A 133 9.90 19.94 20.59
C SER A 133 8.48 20.22 21.07
N LYS A 134 8.18 19.83 22.31
CA LYS A 134 6.90 20.15 22.96
C LYS A 134 6.93 21.55 23.55
N ALA A 135 6.08 22.43 23.04
CA ALA A 135 5.83 23.73 23.66
C ALA A 135 5.00 23.52 24.95
N THR A 136 5.68 23.45 26.10
CA THR A 136 4.98 23.40 27.40
C THR A 136 5.23 24.69 28.17
N PRO A 137 4.21 25.56 28.38
CA PRO A 137 4.40 26.71 29.25
C PRO A 137 4.70 26.21 30.67
N ASN A 138 5.83 26.64 31.23
CA ASN A 138 6.29 26.40 32.61
C ASN A 138 7.06 25.10 32.94
N ARG A 139 7.64 24.36 31.97
CA ARG A 139 8.62 23.27 32.28
C ARG A 139 10.05 23.65 31.91
N SER A 140 10.99 23.39 32.81
CA SER A 140 12.45 23.54 32.59
C SER A 140 13.08 22.39 31.79
N ILE A 141 12.32 21.33 31.50
CA ILE A 141 12.78 20.15 30.76
C ILE A 141 12.21 20.17 29.35
N THR A 142 13.11 20.16 28.35
CA THR A 142 12.77 19.95 26.94
C THR A 142 12.21 18.55 26.75
N GLN A 143 10.99 18.45 26.21
CA GLN A 143 10.37 17.18 25.81
C GLN A 143 10.21 17.16 24.29
N PHE A 144 10.14 15.94 23.75
CA PHE A 144 9.95 15.73 22.32
C PHE A 144 8.75 14.82 22.03
N SER A 145 8.12 15.02 20.88
CA SER A 145 7.03 14.20 20.33
C SER A 145 7.18 13.93 18.84
N ASP A 146 6.36 13.01 18.37
CA ASP A 146 6.06 12.71 16.97
C ASP A 146 5.00 13.65 16.36
N CYS A 147 4.29 14.43 17.17
CA CYS A 147 3.36 15.47 16.72
C CYS A 147 4.00 16.86 16.72
N GLN A 148 3.72 17.63 15.67
CA GLN A 148 4.14 19.01 15.52
C GLN A 148 3.21 19.94 16.30
N ASP A 149 3.71 20.45 17.44
CA ASP A 149 3.00 21.45 18.25
C ASP A 149 3.44 22.90 17.90
N ASP A 150 4.71 23.08 17.52
CA ASP A 150 5.27 24.35 17.07
C ASP A 150 5.48 24.34 15.54
N LEU A 151 4.82 25.27 14.84
CA LEU A 151 4.90 25.41 13.39
C LEU A 151 6.29 25.83 12.90
N ASN A 152 7.14 26.39 13.78
CA ASN A 152 8.50 26.76 13.43
C ASN A 152 9.51 25.62 13.62
N ASP A 153 9.10 24.52 14.24
CA ASP A 153 9.93 23.33 14.41
C ASP A 153 9.69 22.36 13.26
N SER A 154 10.71 22.18 12.42
CA SER A 154 10.72 21.22 11.31
C SER A 154 10.77 19.77 11.79
N GLY A 155 11.16 19.52 13.05
CA GLY A 155 11.32 18.21 13.64
C GLY A 155 12.53 17.41 13.14
N ASP A 156 13.35 18.01 12.28
CA ASP A 156 14.49 17.39 11.59
C ASP A 156 15.86 17.76 12.20
N GLY A 157 15.86 18.54 13.27
CA GLY A 157 17.07 18.99 13.95
C GLY A 157 17.96 19.90 13.11
N GLY A 158 17.40 20.57 12.10
CA GLY A 158 18.13 21.45 11.19
C GLY A 158 19.00 20.67 10.21
N GLY A 159 18.59 19.46 9.83
CA GLY A 159 19.33 18.60 8.89
C GLY A 159 20.56 17.90 9.49
N ALA A 160 20.76 17.98 10.82
CA ALA A 160 21.87 17.32 11.47
C ALA A 160 21.74 15.78 11.38
N PRO A 161 22.84 15.04 11.19
CA PRO A 161 22.81 13.58 11.26
C PRO A 161 22.30 13.09 12.62
N VAL A 162 21.43 12.09 12.58
CA VAL A 162 20.82 11.50 13.77
C VAL A 162 21.74 10.46 14.40
N TYR A 163 22.33 9.60 13.58
CA TYR A 163 23.41 8.71 13.99
C TYR A 163 24.74 9.22 13.46
N ARG A 164 25.21 8.67 12.34
CA ARG A 164 26.56 8.90 11.86
C ARG A 164 26.60 9.44 10.44
N TRP A 165 25.70 9.01 9.57
CA TRP A 165 25.66 9.44 8.18
C TRP A 165 24.34 10.12 7.84
N PHE A 166 23.19 9.56 8.25
CA PHE A 166 21.89 10.04 7.79
C PHE A 166 21.22 11.05 8.73
N SER A 167 20.65 12.07 8.11
CA SER A 167 19.65 12.99 8.63
C SER A 167 18.25 12.34 8.62
N ILE A 168 17.28 12.97 9.30
CA ILE A 168 15.88 12.50 9.26
C ILE A 168 15.35 12.47 7.82
N LEU A 169 15.68 13.47 7.00
CA LEU A 169 15.19 13.55 5.63
C LEU A 169 15.67 12.37 4.77
N GLU A 170 16.91 11.90 4.96
CA GLU A 170 17.43 10.74 4.24
C GLU A 170 16.72 9.45 4.67
N PHE A 171 16.44 9.28 5.97
CA PHE A 171 15.61 8.18 6.45
C PHE A 171 14.18 8.24 5.91
N GLU A 172 13.57 9.42 5.89
CA GLU A 172 12.24 9.65 5.30
C GLU A 172 12.25 9.27 3.80
N SER A 173 13.28 9.66 3.06
CA SER A 173 13.42 9.33 1.63
C SER A 173 13.51 7.83 1.39
N LEU A 174 14.32 7.11 2.17
CA LEU A 174 14.43 5.65 2.07
C LEU A 174 13.10 4.95 2.40
N ALA A 175 12.41 5.43 3.45
CA ALA A 175 11.11 4.88 3.82
C ALA A 175 10.00 5.21 2.81
N GLN A 176 10.07 6.37 2.18
CA GLN A 176 9.14 6.79 1.14
C GLN A 176 9.31 5.93 -0.12
N GLU A 177 10.55 5.67 -0.54
CA GLU A 177 10.84 4.74 -1.64
C GLU A 177 10.28 3.33 -1.36
N LEU A 178 10.45 2.83 -0.13
CA LEU A 178 9.85 1.58 0.32
C LEU A 178 8.32 1.60 0.18
N VAL A 179 7.67 2.65 0.69
CA VAL A 179 6.20 2.79 0.63
C VAL A 179 5.70 2.82 -0.81
N GLU A 180 6.37 3.52 -1.71
CA GLU A 180 5.97 3.67 -3.12
C GLU A 180 5.94 2.34 -3.88
N MET A 181 6.92 1.46 -3.63
CA MET A 181 6.92 0.09 -4.18
C MET A 181 5.65 -0.67 -3.75
N PHE A 182 5.31 -0.63 -2.46
CA PHE A 182 4.16 -1.35 -1.92
C PHE A 182 2.81 -0.73 -2.32
N VAL A 183 2.74 0.60 -2.44
CA VAL A 183 1.56 1.30 -2.98
C VAL A 183 1.29 0.87 -4.41
N SER A 184 2.34 0.86 -5.25
CA SER A 184 2.23 0.47 -6.66
C SER A 184 1.81 -0.99 -6.82
N GLU A 185 2.36 -1.87 -5.97
CA GLU A 185 1.96 -3.28 -5.95
C GLU A 185 0.53 -3.50 -5.46
N LEU A 186 0.08 -2.75 -4.44
CA LEU A 186 -1.30 -2.83 -3.96
C LEU A 186 -2.29 -2.42 -5.05
N LYS A 187 -2.01 -1.36 -5.82
CA LYS A 187 -2.86 -0.94 -6.95
C LYS A 187 -3.07 -2.10 -7.92
N LEU A 188 -2.00 -2.75 -8.36
CA LEU A 188 -2.08 -3.89 -9.26
C LEU A 188 -2.85 -5.06 -8.63
N LYS A 189 -2.54 -5.41 -7.38
CA LYS A 189 -3.23 -6.52 -6.70
C LYS A 189 -4.71 -6.23 -6.49
N ARG A 190 -5.11 -4.99 -6.21
CA ARG A 190 -6.52 -4.57 -6.18
C ARG A 190 -7.22 -4.87 -7.51
N LEU A 191 -6.56 -4.57 -8.64
CA LEU A 191 -7.11 -4.87 -9.96
C LEU A 191 -7.34 -6.38 -10.15
N LEU A 192 -6.36 -7.18 -9.75
CA LEU A 192 -6.46 -8.64 -9.81
C LEU A 192 -7.56 -9.19 -8.90
N VAL A 193 -7.71 -8.67 -7.67
CA VAL A 193 -8.80 -9.04 -6.77
C VAL A 193 -10.15 -8.77 -7.41
N LEU A 194 -10.35 -7.58 -7.99
CA LEU A 194 -11.59 -7.21 -8.67
C LEU A 194 -11.95 -8.21 -9.78
N GLU A 195 -11.00 -8.52 -10.67
CA GLU A 195 -11.22 -9.49 -11.75
C GLU A 195 -11.55 -10.90 -11.22
N LEU A 196 -10.83 -11.36 -10.20
CA LEU A 196 -11.07 -12.68 -9.59
C LEU A 196 -12.42 -12.76 -8.86
N LEU A 197 -12.83 -11.69 -8.19
CA LEU A 197 -14.14 -11.57 -7.55
C LEU A 197 -15.28 -11.50 -8.57
N LEU A 198 -15.02 -11.18 -9.83
CA LEU A 198 -16.04 -11.17 -10.88
C LEU A 198 -16.27 -12.52 -11.57
N LEU A 199 -15.34 -13.49 -11.43
CA LEU A 199 -15.41 -14.81 -12.09
C LEU A 199 -16.72 -15.59 -11.86
N THR A 200 -17.39 -15.37 -10.74
CA THR A 200 -18.57 -16.15 -10.32
C THR A 200 -19.85 -15.34 -10.32
N PHE A 201 -19.81 -14.03 -10.60
CA PHE A 201 -21.05 -13.24 -10.77
C PHE A 201 -21.75 -13.58 -12.09
N LYS A 202 -21.02 -14.11 -13.07
CA LYS A 202 -21.53 -14.36 -14.43
C LYS A 202 -22.44 -15.59 -14.59
N GLN A 203 -22.84 -16.27 -13.52
CA GLN A 203 -23.66 -17.49 -13.64
C GLN A 203 -24.93 -17.41 -12.79
N GLY A 204 -25.95 -16.70 -13.31
CA GLY A 204 -27.34 -17.04 -12.98
C GLY A 204 -28.32 -15.91 -12.64
N LEU A 205 -27.90 -14.67 -12.38
CA LEU A 205 -28.83 -13.56 -12.17
C LEU A 205 -28.37 -12.29 -12.89
N GLU A 206 -29.38 -11.56 -13.33
CA GLU A 206 -29.41 -10.31 -14.09
C GLU A 206 -28.24 -9.32 -13.85
N HIS A 207 -27.97 -8.54 -14.91
CA HIS A 207 -26.94 -7.52 -15.12
C HIS A 207 -26.90 -6.34 -14.10
N GLN A 208 -26.95 -6.56 -12.79
CA GLN A 208 -27.10 -5.45 -11.82
C GLN A 208 -25.95 -5.23 -10.83
N THR A 209 -24.86 -5.98 -10.88
CA THR A 209 -23.67 -5.68 -10.06
C THR A 209 -22.42 -5.77 -10.92
N SER A 210 -22.32 -4.86 -11.89
CA SER A 210 -21.02 -4.54 -12.49
C SER A 210 -20.22 -3.82 -11.42
N LEU A 211 -19.35 -4.56 -10.73
CA LEU A 211 -18.37 -3.97 -9.82
C LEU A 211 -17.47 -3.06 -10.67
N ASP A 212 -17.67 -1.75 -10.52
CA ASP A 212 -16.89 -0.72 -11.17
C ASP A 212 -15.56 -0.52 -10.43
N TRP A 213 -14.56 0.01 -11.12
CA TRP A 213 -13.24 0.25 -10.55
C TRP A 213 -13.28 1.22 -9.36
N GLY A 214 -14.29 2.10 -9.31
CA GLY A 214 -14.54 3.02 -8.20
C GLY A 214 -15.26 2.40 -6.99
N ASP A 215 -15.80 1.19 -7.10
CA ASP A 215 -16.58 0.57 -6.03
C ASP A 215 -15.68 0.11 -4.87
N GLU A 216 -16.20 0.21 -3.65
CA GLU A 216 -15.56 -0.39 -2.48
C GLU A 216 -15.65 -1.92 -2.53
N LEU A 217 -14.49 -2.58 -2.41
CA LEU A 217 -14.41 -4.03 -2.26
C LEU A 217 -14.90 -4.52 -0.89
N TYR A 218 -14.84 -3.65 0.11
CA TYR A 218 -15.32 -3.87 1.46
C TYR A 218 -15.59 -2.52 2.15
N ASP A 219 -16.48 -2.53 3.14
CA ASP A 219 -16.88 -1.31 3.86
C ASP A 219 -15.67 -0.52 4.40
N GLY A 220 -15.54 0.73 3.95
CA GLY A 220 -14.49 1.65 4.39
C GLY A 220 -13.14 1.45 3.71
N GLU A 221 -13.09 0.71 2.59
CA GLU A 221 -11.90 0.59 1.74
C GLU A 221 -11.41 1.98 1.31
N GLN A 222 -12.27 2.85 0.77
CA GLN A 222 -11.86 4.14 0.22
C GLN A 222 -11.22 5.03 1.29
N ASN A 223 -11.77 5.05 2.50
CA ASN A 223 -11.18 5.80 3.62
C ASN A 223 -9.75 5.32 3.94
N LYS A 224 -9.52 4.00 3.86
CA LYS A 224 -8.18 3.43 4.05
C LYS A 224 -7.26 3.75 2.89
N LEU A 225 -7.73 3.63 1.64
CA LEU A 225 -6.97 4.01 0.46
C LEU A 225 -6.58 5.50 0.48
N GLN A 226 -7.50 6.39 0.85
CA GLN A 226 -7.21 7.81 1.03
C GLN A 226 -6.13 8.05 2.09
N SER A 227 -6.18 7.33 3.22
CA SER A 227 -5.17 7.45 4.28
C SER A 227 -3.75 7.09 3.82
N ILE A 228 -3.62 6.17 2.85
CA ILE A 228 -2.33 5.78 2.25
C ILE A 228 -1.92 6.65 1.06
N GLY A 229 -2.65 7.72 0.77
CA GLY A 229 -2.36 8.62 -0.35
C GLY A 229 -2.87 8.13 -1.70
N LEU A 230 -3.75 7.13 -1.72
CA LEU A 230 -4.48 6.71 -2.92
C LEU A 230 -5.79 7.51 -2.95
N GLN A 231 -5.84 8.60 -3.71
CA GLN A 231 -7.10 9.33 -3.91
C GLN A 231 -8.10 8.43 -4.65
N SER A 232 -9.28 8.25 -4.06
CA SER A 232 -10.45 7.76 -4.78
C SER A 232 -10.88 8.87 -5.74
N GLY A 233 -10.44 8.81 -7.01
CA GLY A 233 -10.86 9.81 -8.01
C GLY A 233 -9.83 10.14 -9.08
N GLU A 234 -8.53 9.95 -8.83
CA GLU A 234 -7.61 9.78 -9.95
C GLU A 234 -7.91 8.41 -10.52
N THR A 235 -8.61 8.40 -11.65
CA THR A 235 -8.59 7.29 -12.60
C THR A 235 -7.15 6.82 -12.59
N CYS A 236 -6.86 5.67 -11.94
CA CYS A 236 -5.51 5.11 -11.99
C CYS A 236 -5.21 5.12 -13.48
N PRO A 237 -4.18 5.86 -13.96
CA PRO A 237 -3.79 5.68 -15.33
C PRO A 237 -3.26 4.26 -15.36
N LEU A 238 -4.17 3.35 -15.70
CA LEU A 238 -3.80 2.04 -16.16
C LEU A 238 -2.72 2.27 -17.22
N PRO A 239 -1.71 1.40 -17.31
CA PRO A 239 -0.81 1.42 -18.45
C PRO A 239 -1.64 1.62 -19.71
N GLU A 240 -1.31 2.57 -20.60
CA GLU A 240 -2.16 3.01 -21.73
C GLU A 240 -2.71 1.82 -22.55
N ASN A 241 -1.94 0.74 -22.55
CA ASN A 241 -2.22 -0.57 -23.15
C ASN A 241 -3.45 -1.28 -22.57
N TRP A 242 -3.81 -1.07 -21.31
CA TRP A 242 -5.02 -1.61 -20.67
C TRP A 242 -6.22 -0.66 -20.80
N CYS A 243 -5.97 0.65 -20.95
CA CYS A 243 -7.04 1.64 -21.10
C CYS A 243 -7.72 1.55 -22.48
N ALA A 244 -6.95 1.22 -23.52
CA ALA A 244 -7.44 1.10 -24.90
C ALA A 244 -8.51 -0.01 -25.08
N ASP A 245 -8.41 -1.12 -24.34
CA ASP A 245 -9.39 -2.22 -24.39
C ASP A 245 -10.64 -1.95 -23.51
N ILE A 246 -10.58 -1.00 -22.58
CA ILE A 246 -11.61 -0.77 -21.55
C ILE A 246 -12.49 0.44 -21.87
N SER A 247 -11.96 1.48 -22.53
CA SER A 247 -12.76 2.62 -22.99
C SER A 247 -13.76 2.27 -24.11
N GLY A 248 -13.70 1.05 -24.65
CA GLY A 248 -14.57 0.51 -25.68
C GLY A 248 -15.74 -0.33 -25.17
N GLY A 249 -16.45 0.05 -24.11
CA GLY A 249 -17.87 -0.27 -23.85
C GLY A 249 -18.38 -1.72 -23.81
N GLN A 250 -17.58 -2.75 -24.08
CA GLN A 250 -18.00 -4.15 -23.99
C GLN A 250 -16.89 -4.99 -23.36
N ARG A 251 -16.97 -5.13 -22.03
CA ARG A 251 -16.25 -6.18 -21.31
C ARG A 251 -16.59 -7.52 -21.98
N PRO A 252 -15.61 -8.38 -22.31
CA PRO A 252 -15.88 -9.60 -23.05
C PRO A 252 -17.00 -10.41 -22.40
N VAL A 253 -18.00 -10.78 -23.21
CA VAL A 253 -19.17 -11.55 -22.79
C VAL A 253 -18.72 -12.89 -22.17
N ASN A 254 -17.65 -13.46 -22.70
CA ASN A 254 -17.10 -14.73 -22.26
C ASN A 254 -16.31 -14.60 -20.93
N PRO A 255 -16.33 -15.64 -20.07
CA PRO A 255 -15.42 -15.71 -18.94
C PRO A 255 -13.95 -15.76 -19.43
N PRO A 256 -12.98 -15.26 -18.64
CA PRO A 256 -11.57 -15.29 -19.03
C PRO A 256 -11.09 -16.72 -19.31
N SER A 257 -10.17 -16.84 -20.27
CA SER A 257 -9.57 -18.11 -20.63
C SER A 257 -8.63 -18.63 -19.53
N HIS A 258 -8.20 -19.89 -19.64
CA HIS A 258 -7.24 -20.48 -18.70
C HIS A 258 -5.93 -19.67 -18.67
N GLU A 259 -5.43 -19.28 -19.84
CA GLU A 259 -4.18 -18.54 -20.00
C GLU A 259 -4.25 -17.16 -19.33
N VAL A 260 -5.39 -16.46 -19.44
CA VAL A 260 -5.60 -15.17 -18.78
C VAL A 260 -5.58 -15.32 -17.25
N LEU A 261 -6.24 -16.36 -16.73
CA LEU A 261 -6.24 -16.63 -15.30
C LEU A 261 -4.84 -17.00 -14.79
N GLU A 262 -4.06 -17.75 -15.57
CA GLU A 262 -2.67 -18.07 -15.26
C GLU A 262 -1.80 -16.79 -15.22
N VAL A 263 -2.01 -15.86 -16.16
CA VAL A 263 -1.37 -14.54 -16.14
C VAL A 263 -1.72 -13.78 -14.86
N TYR A 264 -2.97 -13.78 -14.42
CA TYR A 264 -3.37 -13.10 -13.17
C TYR A 264 -2.64 -13.67 -11.95
N ILE A 265 -2.63 -15.00 -11.80
CA ILE A 265 -1.95 -15.66 -10.68
C ILE A 265 -0.43 -15.45 -10.73
N THR A 266 0.17 -15.51 -11.92
CA THR A 266 1.60 -15.30 -12.11
C THR A 266 2.00 -13.85 -11.83
N THR A 267 1.17 -12.89 -12.26
CA THR A 267 1.36 -11.46 -11.97
C THR A 267 1.29 -11.20 -10.47
N TRP A 268 0.33 -11.82 -9.77
CA TRP A 268 0.24 -11.73 -8.31
C TRP A 268 1.50 -12.27 -7.63
N LEU A 269 1.99 -13.43 -8.07
CA LEU A 269 3.17 -14.12 -7.55
C LEU A 269 4.44 -13.29 -7.71
N ALA A 270 4.61 -12.63 -8.85
CA ALA A 270 5.85 -11.95 -9.20
C ALA A 270 6.15 -10.72 -8.34
N ASN A 271 5.15 -10.14 -7.66
CA ASN A 271 5.28 -8.86 -6.94
C ASN A 271 5.98 -7.81 -7.83
N VAL A 272 5.44 -7.59 -9.03
CA VAL A 272 6.15 -6.92 -10.14
C VAL A 272 6.67 -5.52 -9.80
N ASN A 273 6.04 -4.81 -8.87
CA ASN A 273 6.43 -3.47 -8.46
C ASN A 273 7.28 -3.43 -7.18
N ILE A 274 7.61 -4.58 -6.60
CA ILE A 274 8.46 -4.68 -5.41
C ILE A 274 9.82 -5.26 -5.79
N ASN A 275 10.84 -4.40 -5.80
CA ASN A 275 12.22 -4.86 -5.91
C ASN A 275 12.71 -5.34 -4.53
N ILE A 276 12.62 -6.65 -4.27
CA ILE A 276 13.02 -7.25 -2.99
C ILE A 276 14.48 -6.95 -2.64
N SER A 277 15.39 -6.97 -3.62
CA SER A 277 16.79 -6.64 -3.36
C SER A 277 16.98 -5.20 -2.91
N ARG A 278 16.23 -4.26 -3.48
CA ARG A 278 16.24 -2.86 -3.05
C ARG A 278 15.61 -2.67 -1.68
N VAL A 279 14.54 -3.41 -1.38
CA VAL A 279 13.94 -3.43 -0.05
C VAL A 279 14.96 -3.87 1.00
N ASP A 280 15.67 -4.98 0.75
CA ASP A 280 16.69 -5.49 1.67
C ASP A 280 17.87 -4.51 1.81
N GLU A 281 18.28 -3.86 0.72
CA GLU A 281 19.29 -2.80 0.74
C GLU A 281 18.85 -1.60 1.60
N ILE A 282 17.63 -1.11 1.44
CA ILE A 282 17.08 0.01 2.22
C ILE A 282 17.13 -0.31 3.73
N PHE A 283 16.68 -1.50 4.13
CA PHE A 283 16.77 -1.92 5.52
C PHE A 283 18.21 -2.09 5.98
N GLY A 284 19.10 -2.61 5.13
CA GLY A 284 20.53 -2.74 5.42
C GLY A 284 21.20 -1.39 5.67
N LEU A 285 20.93 -0.38 4.83
CA LEU A 285 21.43 0.99 5.00
C LEU A 285 20.95 1.59 6.33
N ALA A 286 19.67 1.40 6.66
CA ALA A 286 19.12 1.90 7.91
C ALA A 286 19.75 1.21 9.14
N GLU A 287 19.91 -0.12 9.10
CA GLU A 287 20.54 -0.90 10.17
C GLU A 287 22.02 -0.54 10.37
N GLU A 288 22.75 -0.31 9.27
CA GLU A 288 24.15 0.10 9.29
C GLU A 288 24.32 1.48 9.95
N ASP A 289 23.50 2.48 9.57
CA ASP A 289 23.56 3.81 10.19
C ASP A 289 23.17 3.76 11.68
N MET A 290 22.13 2.99 12.03
CA MET A 290 21.65 2.86 13.40
C MET A 290 22.51 1.97 14.31
N GLN A 291 23.42 1.18 13.73
CA GLN A 291 24.25 0.15 14.38
C GLN A 291 23.43 -0.87 15.18
N ILE A 292 22.26 -1.26 14.67
CA ILE A 292 21.37 -2.26 15.28
C ILE A 292 20.78 -3.18 14.22
N LYS A 293 20.30 -4.35 14.64
CA LYS A 293 19.37 -5.14 13.84
C LYS A 293 17.95 -4.77 14.25
N LEU A 294 17.10 -4.50 13.26
CA LEU A 294 15.68 -4.24 13.50
C LEU A 294 14.98 -5.58 13.74
N SER A 295 14.15 -5.66 14.78
CA SER A 295 13.32 -6.83 15.07
C SER A 295 11.92 -6.66 14.49
#